data_AF-A0A7W1UJK3-F1
#
_entry.id   AF-A0A7W1UJK3-F1
#
_cell.length_a   1.000
_cell.length_b   1.000
_cell.length_c   1.000
_cell.angle_alpha   90.00
_cell.angle_beta   90.00
_cell.angle_gamma   90.00
#
_symmetry.space_group_name_H-M   'P 1'
#
loop_
_entity.id
_entity.type
_entity.pdbx_description
1 polymer ?
#
loop_
_entity_poly.entity_id
_entity_poly.type
_entity_poly.pdbx_seq_one_letter_code
_entity_poly.pdbx_strand_id
1 'polypeptide(L)' 'MPHVTLYTPMSNSLSAGLVCFDVQGRRPRQVVDALRQRRIIASTTPYATSYARLTPGLLNFPEEIETALRAIRALA' A
#
# COMPACT_ATOMS: atom_id res chain seq x y z
N MET A 1 4.17 -11.49 2.33
CA MET A 1 3.96 -10.85 3.65
C MET A 1 2.64 -11.38 4.17
N PRO A 2 2.64 -12.33 5.12
CA PRO A 2 1.43 -13.09 5.49
C PRO A 2 0.35 -12.22 6.16
N HIS A 3 0.74 -11.11 6.79
CA HIS A 3 -0.14 -10.14 7.42
C HIS A 3 -0.72 -9.10 6.45
N VAL A 4 -0.52 -9.26 5.13
CA VAL A 4 -0.99 -8.33 4.10
C VAL A 4 -1.97 -9.03 3.17
N THR A 5 -3.15 -8.45 3.00
CA THR A 5 -4.14 -8.89 2.01
C THR A 5 -4.11 -7.94 0.82
N LEU A 6 -3.82 -8.44 -0.38
CA LEU A 6 -3.87 -7.66 -1.62
C LEU A 6 -5.25 -7.76 -2.26
N TYR A 7 -5.81 -6.61 -2.63
CA TYR A 7 -7.09 -6.52 -3.33
C TYR A 7 -6.93 -6.24 -4.82
N THR A 8 -5.85 -5.54 -5.20
CA THR A 8 -5.54 -5.36 -6.62
C THR A 8 -5.21 -6.73 -7.25
N PRO A 9 -5.84 -7.08 -8.40
CA PRO A 9 -5.53 -8.32 -9.11
C PRO A 9 -4.07 -8.39 -9.57
N MET A 10 -3.48 -9.58 -9.47
CA MET A 10 -2.10 -9.84 -9.93
C MET A 10 -1.97 -9.92 -11.46
N SER A 11 -3.08 -10.15 -12.18
CA SER A 11 -3.05 -10.20 -13.64
C SER A 11 -2.84 -8.82 -14.24
N ASN A 12 -1.84 -8.68 -15.12
CA ASN A 12 -1.57 -7.46 -15.87
C ASN A 12 -2.75 -7.00 -16.75
N SER A 13 -3.68 -7.90 -17.10
CA SER A 13 -4.89 -7.54 -17.86
C SER A 13 -5.96 -6.86 -17.02
N LEU A 14 -5.82 -6.88 -15.69
CA LEU A 14 -6.82 -6.41 -14.72
C LEU A 14 -6.26 -5.33 -13.77
N SER A 15 -4.98 -4.97 -13.89
CA SER A 15 -4.33 -4.00 -13.01
C SER A 15 -3.29 -3.13 -13.72
N ALA A 16 -2.94 -2.02 -13.07
CA ALA A 16 -1.97 -1.04 -13.52
C ALA A 16 -1.32 -0.39 -12.27
N GLY A 17 -1.13 0.93 -12.25
CA GLY A 17 -0.45 1.66 -11.17
C GLY A 17 -1.25 1.88 -9.88
N LEU A 18 -2.20 1.02 -9.50
CA LEU A 18 -2.95 1.14 -8.25
C LEU A 18 -2.87 -0.16 -7.45
N VAL A 19 -2.31 -0.09 -6.23
CA VAL A 19 -2.19 -1.23 -5.32
C VAL A 19 -2.98 -0.96 -4.06
N CYS A 20 -4.11 -1.64 -3.89
CA CYS A 20 -4.96 -1.59 -2.70
C CYS A 20 -4.68 -2.82 -1.81
N PHE A 21 -4.52 -2.59 -0.51
CA PHE A 21 -4.20 -3.64 0.44
C PHE A 21 -4.66 -3.32 1.86
N ASP A 22 -4.80 -4.39 2.66
CA ASP A 22 -4.95 -4.31 4.11
C ASP A 22 -3.73 -4.88 4.84
N VAL A 23 -3.54 -4.43 6.08
CA VAL A 23 -2.55 -4.97 7.01
C VAL A 23 -3.30 -5.48 8.24
N GLN A 24 -3.08 -6.74 8.57
CA GLN A 24 -3.76 -7.41 9.69
C GLN A 24 -3.61 -6.60 10.99
N GLY A 25 -4.71 -6.41 11.71
CA GLY A 25 -4.74 -5.67 12.97
C GLY A 25 -4.67 -4.14 12.83
N ARG A 26 -4.67 -3.59 11.61
CA ARG A 26 -4.63 -2.13 11.38
C ARG A 26 -5.75 -1.68 10.47
N ARG A 27 -6.40 -0.58 10.83
CA ARG A 27 -7.31 0.14 9.92
C ARG A 27 -6.49 0.82 8.82
N PRO A 28 -7.04 0.98 7.60
CA PRO A 28 -6.37 1.65 6.47
C PRO A 28 -5.68 2.97 6.81
N ARG A 29 -6.37 3.84 7.58
CA ARG A 29 -5.81 5.12 8.02
C ARG A 29 -4.59 4.97 8.90
N GLN A 30 -4.56 3.97 9.79
CA GLN A 30 -3.41 3.68 10.64
C GLN A 30 -2.19 3.21 9.83
N VAL A 31 -2.44 2.47 8.74
CA VAL A 31 -1.39 2.09 7.78
C VAL A 31 -0.82 3.34 7.11
N VAL A 32 -1.69 4.20 6.57
CA VAL A 32 -1.28 5.44 5.90
C VAL A 32 -0.50 6.38 6.84
N ASP A 33 -0.97 6.55 8.07
CA ASP A 33 -0.30 7.40 9.07
C ASP A 33 1.09 6.84 9.44
N ALA A 34 1.21 5.51 9.58
CA ALA A 34 2.49 4.86 9.88
C ALA A 34 3.49 4.91 8.70
N LEU A 35 3.00 4.91 7.46
CA LEU A 35 3.82 5.13 6.26
C LEU A 35 4.26 6.60 6.15
N ARG A 36 3.36 7.53 6.46
CA ARG A 36 3.65 8.97 6.46
C ARG A 36 4.75 9.34 7.44
N GLN A 37 4.78 8.73 8.63
CA GLN A 37 5.87 8.89 9.61
C GLN A 37 7.24 8.50 9.04
N ARG A 38 7.27 7.61 8.04
CA ARG A 38 8.47 7.17 7.31
C ARG A 38 8.70 7.93 6.01
N ARG A 39 7.99 9.05 5.80
CA ARG A 39 8.02 9.89 4.59
C ARG A 39 7.52 9.19 3.33
N ILE A 40 6.68 8.16 3.48
CA ILE A 40 6.09 7.43 2.36
C ILE A 40 4.65 7.91 2.20
N ILE A 41 4.36 8.52 1.04
CA ILE A 41 3.03 9.06 0.76
C ILE A 41 2.13 7.95 0.25
N ALA A 42 1.12 7.66 1.04
CA ALA A 42 0.02 6.75 0.72
C ALA A 42 -1.30 7.47 0.95
N SER A 43 -2.40 6.87 0.50
CA SER A 43 -3.74 7.37 0.81
C SER A 43 -4.71 6.22 1.07
N THR A 44 -5.93 6.56 1.46
CA THR A 44 -7.02 5.60 1.56
C THR A 44 -7.96 5.74 0.37
N THR A 45 -8.70 4.69 0.03
CA THR A 45 -9.75 4.77 -0.99
C THR A 45 -10.98 5.52 -0.45
N PRO A 46 -11.65 6.35 -1.26
CA PRO A 46 -12.75 7.21 -0.82
C PRO A 46 -14.12 6.50 -0.89
N TYR A 47 -14.17 5.21 -0.52
CA TYR A 47 -15.38 4.39 -0.61
C TYR A 47 -15.86 3.93 0.77
N ALA A 48 -17.08 3.38 0.83
CA ALA A 48 -17.68 2.87 2.07
C ALA A 48 -16.77 1.84 2.77
N THR A 49 -16.23 0.90 2.00
CA THR A 49 -15.11 0.07 2.44
C THR A 49 -13.82 0.73 1.96
N SER A 50 -13.04 1.22 2.92
CA SER A 50 -11.78 1.89 2.65
C SER A 50 -10.61 0.93 2.76
N TYR A 51 -9.60 1.11 1.93
CA TYR A 51 -8.35 0.34 1.93
C TYR A 51 -7.15 1.27 1.85
N ALA A 52 -5.99 0.84 2.34
CA ALA A 52 -4.75 1.56 2.10
C ALA A 52 -4.34 1.38 0.63
N ARG A 53 -3.81 2.43 0.02
CA ARG A 53 -3.34 2.36 -1.38
C ARG A 53 -2.01 3.06 -1.60
N LEU A 54 -1.24 2.45 -2.50
CA LEU A 54 -0.06 3.04 -3.13
C LEU A 54 -0.30 3.13 -4.65
N THR A 55 0.24 4.18 -5.26
CA THR A 55 0.14 4.41 -6.71
C THR A 55 1.53 4.62 -7.31
N PRO A 56 2.36 3.57 -7.39
CA PRO A 56 3.66 3.69 -8.01
C PRO A 56 3.49 4.07 -9.49
N GLY A 57 4.28 5.03 -9.96
CA GLY A 57 4.18 5.56 -11.32
C GLY A 57 5.53 5.95 -11.91
N LEU A 58 5.50 6.77 -12.97
CA LEU A 58 6.68 7.18 -13.74
C LEU A 58 7.80 7.80 -12.90
N LEU A 59 7.44 8.48 -11.80
CA LEU A 59 8.38 9.18 -10.94
C LEU A 59 8.90 8.32 -9.79
N ASN A 60 8.58 7.02 -9.77
CA ASN A 60 9.05 6.11 -8.74
C ASN A 60 10.10 5.14 -9.28
N PHE A 61 11.08 4.84 -8.43
CA PHE A 61 12.17 3.93 -8.75
C PHE A 61 12.08 2.61 -7.95
N PRO A 62 12.64 1.50 -8.46
CA PRO A 62 12.59 0.20 -7.77
C PRO A 62 13.08 0.25 -6.31
N GLU A 63 14.09 1.05 -6.00
CA GLU A 63 14.66 1.20 -4.67
C GLU A 63 13.68 1.86 -3.68
N GLU A 64 12.81 2.75 -4.19
CA GLU A 64 11.74 3.37 -3.42
C GLU A 64 10.61 2.37 -3.14
N ILE A 65 10.30 1.50 -4.11
CA ILE A 65 9.35 0.40 -3.93
C ILE A 65 9.85 -0.53 -2.81
N GLU A 66 11.12 -0.90 -2.84
CA GLU A 66 11.73 -1.71 -1.78
C GLU A 66 11.69 -1.01 -0.42
N THR A 67 11.84 0.31 -0.39
CA THR A 67 11.68 1.11 0.84
C THR A 67 10.25 1.05 1.38
N ALA A 68 9.24 1.14 0.51
CA ALA A 68 7.84 0.98 0.88
C ALA A 68 7.52 -0.44 1.36
N LEU A 69 8.02 -1.46 0.68
CA LEU A 69 7.82 -2.86 1.08
C LEU A 69 8.45 -3.17 2.44
N ARG A 70 9.66 -2.65 2.72
CA ARG A 70 10.28 -2.77 4.06
C ARG A 70 9.44 -2.09 5.14
N ALA A 71 8.92 -0.88 4.86
CA ALA A 71 8.07 -0.17 5.80
C ALA A 71 6.78 -0.95 6.10
N ILE A 72 6.10 -1.48 5.09
CA ILE A 72 4.88 -2.30 5.24
C ILE A 72 5.16 -3.60 6.00
N ARG A 73 6.30 -4.25 5.72
CA ARG A 73 6.72 -5.47 6.43
C ARG A 73 6.87 -5.23 7.93
N ALA A 74 7.38 -4.06 8.33
CA ALA A 74 7.54 -3.65 9.72
C ALA A 74 6.23 -3.22 10.42
N LEU A 75 5.07 -3.30 9.74
CA LEU A 75 3.77 -3.03 10.34
C LEU A 75 3.06 -4.28 10.92
N ALA A 76 3.67 -5.47 10.78
CA ALA A 76 3.22 -6.70 11.41
C ALA A 76 3.12 -6.56 12.94
#